data_AF-A0A7V7WIT3-F1
#
_entry.id   AF-A0A7V7WIT3-F1
#
_cell.length_a   1.000
_cell.length_b   1.000
_cell.length_c   1.000
_cell.angle_alpha   90.00
_cell.angle_beta   90.00
_cell.angle_gamma   90.00
#
_symmetry.space_group_name_H-M   'P 1'
#
loop_
_entity.id
_entity.type
_entity.pdbx_description
1 polymer ?
#
loop_
_entity_poly.entity_id
_entity_poly.type
_entity_poly.pdbx_seq_one_letter_code
_entity_poly.pdbx_strand_id
1 'polypeptide(L)'
;MAERLSKISDFAEEGRRLPPQALEAEASLLGALLIDPEALHKVADQLRPEDFYKPSHQKIFRAALRLFENNEPPDVITLANELTRQGELDSSGGAPYLAQLAASVATSASVVYYAKIIREKSITRGLIKAATEIVTQGYAGDGDVGGLMDFAEKTIFEISERSIQQAFSHVRDVVKESIKTIEHLYENRSAVTGVSTGYKELNRITAGLQRSDLIIVAGRPSMGKTAFALNLATNAAIETKQAVAVFSLEMSKEQLVQRMLCSEARVDSSKLRGGFLKQGDWTRLIKAAGDLSQAPLYIDDTPALSVLEMRAKCRRLKKERELGLIVVDYLQLMRSDVTESREREISDISRSLKALAKELHVPVIALSQLNRSVESRTDRRPQLSDLRESGAIEQDADVIAFIYRDEVYNKDTPEKGVAEIIIGKQRNGPIGTVKLKFFHEFTR
;
A
#
# COMPACT_ATOMS: atom_id res chain seq x y z
N MET A 1 -14.66 -37.10 21.14
CA MET A 1 -14.63 -36.73 19.70
C MET A 1 -16.03 -36.46 19.15
N ALA A 2 -17.06 -37.22 19.57
CA ALA A 2 -18.47 -36.97 19.23
C ALA A 2 -19.05 -35.62 19.74
N GLU A 3 -18.59 -35.12 20.89
CA GLU A 3 -19.01 -33.81 21.45
C GLU A 3 -18.48 -32.57 20.70
N ARG A 4 -17.49 -32.73 19.81
CA ARG A 4 -17.01 -31.62 18.96
C ARG A 4 -17.75 -31.54 17.62
N LEU A 5 -18.39 -32.64 17.21
CA LEU A 5 -19.23 -32.68 16.02
C LEU A 5 -20.63 -32.09 16.27
N SER A 6 -21.12 -32.12 17.53
CA SER A 6 -22.40 -31.50 17.90
C SER A 6 -22.37 -29.96 17.89
N LYS A 7 -21.22 -29.34 18.14
CA LYS A 7 -21.08 -27.86 18.09
C LYS A 7 -21.00 -27.29 16.66
N ILE A 8 -20.72 -28.13 15.66
CA ILE A 8 -20.73 -27.71 14.25
C ILE A 8 -22.14 -27.92 13.65
N SER A 9 -22.91 -28.88 14.16
CA SER A 9 -24.35 -28.97 13.83
C SER A 9 -25.19 -27.84 14.42
N ASP A 10 -24.74 -27.19 15.49
CA ASP A 10 -25.40 -25.99 16.05
C ASP A 10 -25.36 -24.78 15.09
N PHE A 11 -24.44 -24.72 14.13
CA PHE A 11 -24.45 -23.70 13.07
C PHE A 11 -25.63 -23.87 12.09
N ALA A 12 -26.15 -25.08 11.95
CA ALA A 12 -27.29 -25.38 11.07
C ALA A 12 -28.65 -25.11 11.75
N GLU A 13 -28.74 -25.13 13.08
CA GLU A 13 -29.95 -24.75 13.82
C GLU A 13 -30.16 -23.22 13.92
N GLU A 14 -29.16 -22.40 13.56
CA GLU A 14 -29.25 -20.92 13.50
C GLU A 14 -29.94 -20.38 12.22
N GLY A 15 -30.75 -21.19 11.53
CA GLY A 15 -31.54 -20.81 10.34
C GLY A 15 -32.62 -19.73 10.54
N ARG A 16 -32.54 -18.93 11.61
CA ARG A 16 -33.46 -17.81 11.93
C ARG A 16 -32.75 -16.49 12.22
N ARG A 17 -31.45 -16.36 11.96
CA ARG A 17 -30.81 -15.03 12.02
C ARG A 17 -30.99 -14.33 10.68
N LEU A 18 -31.84 -13.31 10.69
CA LEU A 18 -32.00 -12.40 9.55
C LEU A 18 -30.63 -11.75 9.25
N PRO A 19 -30.25 -11.60 7.96
CA PRO A 19 -29.04 -10.88 7.62
C PRO A 19 -29.05 -9.47 8.23
N PRO A 20 -27.88 -8.93 8.63
CA PRO A 20 -27.78 -7.60 9.21
C PRO A 20 -28.48 -6.54 8.36
N GLN A 21 -29.48 -5.89 8.94
CA GLN A 21 -30.34 -4.92 8.27
C GLN A 21 -30.71 -3.79 9.23
N ALA A 22 -31.14 -2.66 8.67
CA ALA A 22 -31.65 -1.52 9.41
C ALA A 22 -32.79 -0.87 8.62
N LEU A 23 -33.93 -1.56 8.53
CA LEU A 23 -35.06 -1.16 7.69
C LEU A 23 -35.61 0.22 8.05
N GLU A 24 -35.59 0.58 9.33
CA GLU A 24 -35.99 1.91 9.81
C GLU A 24 -35.04 3.00 9.33
N ALA A 25 -33.72 2.74 9.31
CA ALA A 25 -32.74 3.68 8.79
C ALA A 25 -32.86 3.82 7.27
N GLU A 26 -33.13 2.72 6.55
CA GLU A 26 -33.39 2.75 5.11
C GLU A 26 -34.65 3.58 4.78
N ALA A 27 -35.75 3.32 5.49
CA ALA A 27 -36.99 4.07 5.31
C ALA A 27 -36.80 5.55 5.67
N SER A 28 -36.09 5.84 6.77
CA SER A 28 -35.83 7.20 7.23
C SER A 28 -34.93 7.97 6.26
N LEU A 29 -33.93 7.31 5.67
CA LEU A 29 -33.08 7.94 4.66
C LEU A 29 -33.88 8.23 3.39
N LEU A 30 -34.64 7.25 2.86
CA LEU A 30 -35.45 7.47 1.66
C LEU A 30 -36.53 8.54 1.88
N GLY A 31 -37.19 8.55 3.04
CA GLY A 31 -38.15 9.58 3.41
C GLY A 31 -37.51 10.96 3.50
N ALA A 32 -36.32 11.07 4.10
CA ALA A 32 -35.57 12.33 4.15
C ALA A 32 -35.24 12.88 2.75
N LEU A 33 -34.84 12.00 1.82
CA LEU A 33 -34.51 12.38 0.43
C LEU A 33 -35.74 12.87 -0.35
N LEU A 34 -36.93 12.33 -0.05
CA LEU A 34 -38.19 12.76 -0.66
C LEU A 34 -38.66 14.13 -0.17
N ILE A 35 -38.32 14.51 1.07
CA ILE A 35 -38.66 15.82 1.65
C ILE A 35 -37.63 16.88 1.26
N ASP A 36 -36.34 16.50 1.31
CA ASP A 36 -35.21 17.37 1.05
C ASP A 36 -34.31 16.74 -0.03
N PRO A 37 -34.63 16.98 -1.32
CA PRO A 37 -33.87 16.47 -2.45
C PRO A 37 -32.37 16.86 -2.40
N GLU A 38 -32.01 18.00 -1.81
CA GLU A 38 -30.61 18.44 -1.69
C GLU A 38 -29.80 17.53 -0.75
N ALA A 39 -30.46 16.84 0.17
CA ALA A 39 -29.83 15.89 1.07
C ALA A 39 -29.16 14.72 0.32
N LEU A 40 -29.58 14.46 -0.93
CA LEU A 40 -28.98 13.43 -1.79
C LEU A 40 -27.51 13.72 -2.10
N HIS A 41 -27.11 14.99 -2.28
CA HIS A 41 -25.71 15.39 -2.49
C HIS A 41 -24.78 14.89 -1.37
N LYS A 42 -25.30 14.78 -0.14
CA LYS A 42 -24.50 14.40 1.03
C LYS A 42 -24.25 12.89 1.11
N VAL A 43 -25.09 12.08 0.47
CA VAL A 43 -25.11 10.62 0.63
C VAL A 43 -24.90 9.83 -0.66
N ALA A 44 -25.03 10.46 -1.83
CA ALA A 44 -24.85 9.82 -3.14
C ALA A 44 -23.47 9.15 -3.26
N ASP A 45 -22.41 9.77 -2.74
CA ASP A 45 -21.05 9.21 -2.76
C ASP A 45 -20.79 8.17 -1.66
N GLN A 46 -21.71 8.01 -0.70
CA GLN A 46 -21.52 7.14 0.46
C GLN A 46 -22.25 5.81 0.34
N LEU A 47 -23.29 5.75 -0.50
CA LEU A 47 -24.19 4.62 -0.64
C LEU A 47 -24.41 4.25 -2.10
N ARG A 48 -24.49 2.95 -2.35
CA ARG A 48 -24.95 2.37 -3.61
C ARG A 48 -26.33 1.76 -3.42
N PRO A 49 -27.14 1.60 -4.49
CA PRO A 49 -28.42 0.90 -4.40
C PRO A 49 -28.30 -0.47 -3.72
N GLU A 50 -27.22 -1.20 -3.96
CA GLU A 50 -26.99 -2.55 -3.40
C GLU A 50 -26.71 -2.54 -1.89
N ASP A 51 -26.45 -1.38 -1.29
CA ASP A 51 -26.26 -1.24 0.16
C ASP A 51 -27.57 -1.33 0.95
N PHE A 52 -28.72 -1.16 0.30
CA PHE A 52 -30.02 -1.37 0.93
C PHE A 52 -30.35 -2.85 0.99
N TYR A 53 -30.85 -3.31 2.13
CA TYR A 53 -31.28 -4.70 2.31
C TYR A 53 -32.56 -4.99 1.52
N LYS A 54 -33.54 -4.07 1.55
CA LYS A 54 -34.84 -4.30 0.92
C LYS A 54 -34.77 -4.03 -0.59
N PRO A 55 -35.11 -4.99 -1.48
CA PRO A 55 -35.03 -4.77 -2.93
C PRO A 55 -35.85 -3.57 -3.43
N SER A 56 -36.99 -3.29 -2.81
CA SER A 56 -37.78 -2.10 -3.13
C SER A 56 -37.03 -0.80 -2.82
N HIS A 57 -36.28 -0.74 -1.71
CA HIS A 57 -35.46 0.41 -1.36
C HIS A 57 -34.27 0.59 -2.32
N GLN A 58 -33.68 -0.50 -2.80
CA GLN A 58 -32.63 -0.45 -3.82
C GLN A 58 -33.16 0.24 -5.09
N LYS A 59 -34.36 -0.14 -5.55
CA LYS A 59 -35.02 0.44 -6.73
C LYS A 59 -35.34 1.92 -6.54
N ILE A 60 -35.94 2.27 -5.40
CA ILE A 60 -36.28 3.65 -5.04
C ILE A 60 -35.01 4.51 -5.03
N PHE A 61 -33.94 4.08 -4.37
CA PHE A 61 -32.68 4.83 -4.33
C PHE A 61 -32.03 4.95 -5.70
N ARG A 62 -32.04 3.88 -6.52
CA ARG A 62 -31.53 3.90 -7.90
C ARG A 62 -32.30 4.90 -8.77
N ALA A 63 -33.62 4.95 -8.66
CA ALA A 63 -34.43 5.92 -9.37
C ALA A 63 -34.14 7.36 -8.89
N ALA A 64 -33.94 7.56 -7.59
CA ALA A 64 -33.57 8.85 -7.02
C ALA A 64 -32.20 9.35 -7.55
N LEU A 65 -31.21 8.47 -7.63
CA LEU A 65 -29.91 8.79 -8.23
C LEU A 65 -30.03 9.18 -9.71
N ARG A 66 -30.86 8.48 -10.50
CA ARG A 66 -31.08 8.82 -11.92
C ARG A 66 -31.73 10.18 -12.10
N LEU A 67 -32.76 10.50 -11.32
CA LEU A 67 -33.39 11.82 -11.35
C LEU A 67 -32.37 12.90 -11.02
N PHE A 68 -31.57 12.66 -9.99
CA PHE A 68 -30.51 13.56 -9.57
C PHE A 68 -29.42 13.76 -10.64
N GLU A 69 -28.99 12.70 -11.33
CA GLU A 69 -28.07 12.79 -12.49
C GLU A 69 -28.64 13.63 -13.63
N ASN A 70 -29.97 13.59 -13.82
CA ASN A 70 -30.69 14.40 -14.80
C ASN A 70 -31.02 15.82 -14.30
N ASN A 71 -30.53 16.21 -13.11
CA ASN A 71 -30.85 17.48 -12.43
C ASN A 71 -32.35 17.66 -12.14
N GLU A 72 -33.08 16.57 -11.95
CA GLU A 72 -34.47 16.56 -11.51
C GLU A 72 -34.55 16.20 -10.02
N PRO A 73 -35.33 16.93 -9.20
CA PRO A 73 -35.44 16.63 -7.78
C PRO A 73 -36.21 15.32 -7.56
N PRO A 74 -35.69 14.35 -6.79
CA PRO A 74 -36.41 13.12 -6.46
C PRO A 74 -37.45 13.37 -5.34
N ASP A 75 -38.60 13.93 -5.69
CA ASP A 75 -39.79 14.01 -4.84
C ASP A 75 -40.74 12.84 -5.08
N VAL A 76 -41.83 12.76 -4.32
CA VAL A 76 -42.79 11.64 -4.41
C VAL A 76 -43.38 11.49 -5.81
N ILE A 77 -43.61 12.58 -6.53
CA ILE A 77 -44.25 12.58 -7.86
C ILE A 77 -43.23 12.21 -8.92
N THR A 78 -42.07 12.88 -8.95
CA THR A 78 -41.02 12.61 -9.94
C THR A 78 -40.49 11.19 -9.80
N LEU A 79 -40.33 10.70 -8.57
CA LEU A 79 -39.89 9.33 -8.31
C LEU A 79 -40.94 8.30 -8.69
N ALA A 80 -42.22 8.56 -8.44
CA ALA A 80 -43.31 7.69 -8.90
C ALA A 80 -43.33 7.59 -10.42
N ASN A 81 -43.23 8.72 -11.13
CA ASN A 81 -43.19 8.76 -12.59
C ASN A 81 -41.98 8.00 -13.14
N GLU A 82 -40.80 8.18 -12.56
CA GLU A 82 -39.58 7.49 -12.99
C GLU A 82 -39.67 5.98 -12.75
N LEU A 83 -40.21 5.55 -11.60
CA LEU A 83 -40.45 4.14 -11.33
C LEU A 83 -41.54 3.54 -12.25
N THR A 84 -42.58 4.30 -12.61
CA THR A 84 -43.58 3.87 -13.59
C THR A 84 -42.97 3.70 -14.98
N ARG A 85 -42.14 4.65 -15.41
CA ARG A 85 -41.44 4.59 -16.70
C ARG A 85 -40.57 3.35 -16.83
N GLN A 86 -40.00 2.88 -15.73
CA GLN A 86 -39.19 1.67 -15.67
C GLN A 86 -40.01 0.39 -15.43
N GLY A 87 -41.32 0.49 -15.21
CA GLY A 87 -42.16 -0.67 -14.84
C GLY A 87 -41.87 -1.22 -13.44
N GLU A 88 -41.26 -0.43 -12.56
CA GLU A 88 -40.82 -0.86 -11.22
C GLU A 88 -41.69 -0.33 -10.07
N LEU A 89 -42.66 0.56 -10.34
CA LEU A 89 -43.48 1.22 -9.32
C LEU A 89 -44.19 0.23 -8.38
N ASP A 90 -44.91 -0.75 -8.93
CA ASP A 90 -45.65 -1.73 -8.13
C ASP A 90 -44.71 -2.59 -7.28
N SER A 91 -43.59 -3.01 -7.87
CA SER A 91 -42.55 -3.80 -7.18
C SER A 91 -41.80 -3.00 -6.10
N SER A 92 -41.96 -1.67 -6.09
CA SER A 92 -41.40 -0.76 -5.09
C SER A 92 -42.38 -0.42 -3.97
N GLY A 93 -43.62 -0.93 -4.03
CA GLY A 93 -44.69 -0.67 -3.06
C GLY A 93 -45.75 0.32 -3.53
N GLY A 94 -45.63 0.86 -4.75
CA GLY A 94 -46.56 1.82 -5.31
C GLY A 94 -46.43 3.24 -4.74
N ALA A 95 -47.18 4.17 -5.34
CA ALA A 95 -47.24 5.56 -4.88
C ALA A 95 -47.63 5.72 -3.39
N PRO A 96 -48.54 4.91 -2.80
CA PRO A 96 -48.86 5.00 -1.38
C PRO A 96 -47.66 4.75 -0.47
N TYR A 97 -46.76 3.83 -0.85
CA TYR A 97 -45.56 3.54 -0.06
C TYR A 97 -44.55 4.69 -0.10
N LEU A 98 -44.37 5.34 -1.25
CA LEU A 98 -43.52 6.54 -1.36
C LEU A 98 -44.05 7.69 -0.48
N ALA A 99 -45.37 7.90 -0.48
CA ALA A 99 -46.01 8.89 0.40
C ALA A 99 -45.82 8.53 1.89
N GLN A 100 -45.90 7.25 2.24
CA GLN A 100 -45.65 6.78 3.60
C GLN A 100 -44.19 7.02 4.03
N LEU A 101 -43.22 6.76 3.15
CA LEU A 101 -41.80 7.04 3.42
C LEU A 101 -41.59 8.52 3.71
N ALA A 102 -42.14 9.41 2.87
CA ALA A 102 -42.06 10.86 3.09
C ALA A 102 -42.73 11.27 4.42
N ALA A 103 -43.86 10.69 4.77
CA ALA A 103 -44.55 10.99 6.03
C ALA A 103 -43.86 10.45 7.28
N SER A 104 -42.96 9.47 7.15
CA SER A 104 -42.32 8.79 8.29
C SER A 104 -41.17 9.57 8.94
N VAL A 105 -40.72 10.67 8.33
CA VAL A 105 -39.49 11.39 8.71
C VAL A 105 -39.79 12.81 9.13
N ALA A 106 -39.34 13.20 10.32
CA ALA A 106 -39.52 14.56 10.84
C ALA A 106 -38.43 15.55 10.39
N THR A 107 -37.23 15.07 9.99
CA THR A 107 -36.11 15.92 9.58
C THR A 107 -35.12 15.22 8.65
N SER A 108 -34.55 15.97 7.70
CA SER A 108 -33.45 15.51 6.82
C SER A 108 -32.06 15.63 7.46
N ALA A 109 -31.94 16.26 8.65
CA ALA A 109 -30.65 16.56 9.28
C ALA A 109 -29.81 15.31 9.58
N SER A 110 -30.46 14.16 9.80
CA SER A 110 -29.81 12.89 10.18
C SER A 110 -29.48 11.98 8.99
N VAL A 111 -29.65 12.43 7.74
CA VAL A 111 -29.47 11.58 6.54
C VAL A 111 -28.09 10.92 6.48
N VAL A 112 -27.02 11.65 6.87
CA VAL A 112 -25.64 11.14 6.87
C VAL A 112 -25.46 10.04 7.93
N TYR A 113 -26.13 10.18 9.08
CA TYR A 113 -26.10 9.18 10.14
C TYR A 113 -26.81 7.89 9.71
N TYR A 114 -27.99 8.00 9.07
CA TYR A 114 -28.69 6.84 8.53
C TYR A 114 -27.90 6.16 7.40
N ALA A 115 -27.25 6.95 6.53
CA ALA A 115 -26.39 6.41 5.48
C ALA A 115 -25.24 5.58 6.05
N LYS A 116 -24.61 6.08 7.13
CA LYS A 116 -23.56 5.33 7.84
C LYS A 116 -24.09 3.99 8.38
N ILE A 117 -25.27 3.97 9.01
CA ILE A 117 -25.87 2.73 9.52
C ILE A 117 -26.12 1.73 8.39
N ILE A 118 -26.73 2.16 7.28
CA ILE A 118 -27.02 1.30 6.13
C ILE A 118 -25.72 0.71 5.57
N ARG A 119 -24.68 1.54 5.42
CA ARG A 119 -23.36 1.12 4.95
C ARG A 119 -22.70 0.10 5.88
N GLU A 120 -22.73 0.31 7.19
CA GLU A 120 -22.21 -0.64 8.18
C GLU A 120 -22.92 -2.01 8.07
N LYS A 121 -24.25 -2.00 7.92
CA LYS A 121 -25.02 -3.24 7.71
C LYS A 121 -24.70 -3.89 6.37
N SER A 122 -24.54 -3.12 5.29
CA SER A 122 -24.13 -3.61 3.96
C SER A 122 -22.77 -4.31 4.02
N ILE A 123 -21.77 -3.68 4.63
CA ILE A 123 -20.42 -4.26 4.82
C ILE A 123 -20.53 -5.58 5.60
N THR A 124 -21.32 -5.59 6.68
CA THR A 124 -21.51 -6.81 7.49
C THR A 124 -22.16 -7.93 6.68
N ARG A 125 -23.17 -7.62 5.83
CA ARG A 125 -23.77 -8.61 4.92
C ARG A 125 -22.76 -9.10 3.88
N GLY A 126 -21.95 -8.20 3.32
CA GLY A 126 -20.86 -8.54 2.41
C GLY A 126 -19.88 -9.54 3.05
N LEU A 127 -19.47 -9.30 4.29
CA LEU A 127 -18.58 -10.19 5.03
C LEU A 127 -19.20 -11.57 5.28
N ILE A 128 -20.49 -11.64 5.65
CA ILE A 128 -21.19 -12.91 5.82
C ILE A 128 -21.25 -13.69 4.50
N LYS A 129 -21.55 -13.00 3.40
CA LYS A 129 -21.58 -13.61 2.06
C LYS A 129 -20.20 -14.15 1.67
N ALA A 130 -19.15 -13.34 1.81
CA ALA A 130 -17.77 -13.74 1.54
C ALA A 130 -17.34 -14.95 2.39
N ALA A 131 -17.63 -14.93 3.69
CA ALA A 131 -17.33 -16.06 4.58
C ALA A 131 -18.05 -17.33 4.13
N THR A 132 -19.31 -17.22 3.70
CA THR A 132 -20.11 -18.36 3.20
C THR A 132 -19.54 -18.91 1.89
N GLU A 133 -19.09 -18.04 0.98
CA GLU A 133 -18.43 -18.43 -0.28
C GLU A 133 -17.10 -19.14 -0.01
N ILE A 134 -16.29 -18.62 0.92
CA ILE A 134 -15.02 -19.25 1.36
C ILE A 134 -15.29 -20.64 1.95
N VAL A 135 -16.30 -20.77 2.82
CA VAL A 135 -16.69 -22.07 3.39
C VAL A 135 -17.14 -23.04 2.30
N THR A 136 -17.94 -22.57 1.35
CA THR A 136 -18.45 -23.39 0.24
C THR A 136 -17.31 -23.90 -0.64
N GLN A 137 -16.36 -23.04 -1.00
CA GLN A 137 -15.16 -23.42 -1.74
C GLN A 137 -14.27 -24.40 -0.94
N GLY A 138 -14.15 -24.19 0.37
CA GLY A 138 -13.41 -25.11 1.25
C GLY A 138 -14.00 -26.53 1.28
N TYR A 139 -15.32 -26.68 1.18
CA TYR A 139 -15.98 -27.99 1.08
C TYR A 139 -15.94 -28.60 -0.31
N ALA A 140 -15.88 -27.79 -1.37
CA ALA A 140 -15.83 -28.27 -2.75
C ALA A 140 -14.55 -29.07 -3.05
N GLY A 141 -13.45 -28.82 -2.32
CA GLY A 141 -12.27 -29.70 -2.30
C GLY A 141 -11.43 -29.75 -3.59
N ASP A 142 -11.79 -28.99 -4.61
CA ASP A 142 -11.21 -29.08 -5.97
C ASP A 142 -10.05 -28.07 -6.24
N GLY A 143 -9.50 -27.42 -5.21
CA GLY A 143 -8.47 -26.38 -5.36
C GLY A 143 -7.16 -26.65 -4.61
N ASP A 144 -6.05 -26.12 -5.13
CA ASP A 144 -4.81 -25.93 -4.36
C ASP A 144 -5.09 -25.05 -3.13
N VAL A 145 -4.53 -25.41 -1.97
CA VAL A 145 -4.69 -24.68 -0.72
C VAL A 145 -4.21 -23.23 -0.87
N GLY A 146 -3.17 -23.01 -1.69
CA GLY A 146 -2.71 -21.67 -2.06
C GLY A 146 -3.81 -20.86 -2.74
N GLY A 147 -4.43 -21.41 -3.79
CA GLY A 147 -5.52 -20.74 -4.51
C GLY A 147 -6.76 -20.47 -3.64
N LEU A 148 -7.09 -21.34 -2.68
CA LEU A 148 -8.17 -21.08 -1.72
C LEU A 148 -7.82 -19.93 -0.75
N MET A 149 -6.56 -19.83 -0.33
CA MET A 149 -6.09 -18.71 0.50
C MET A 149 -6.14 -17.40 -0.28
N ASP A 150 -5.63 -17.38 -1.52
CA ASP A 150 -5.67 -16.20 -2.39
C ASP A 150 -7.11 -15.75 -2.65
N PHE A 151 -8.03 -16.69 -2.90
CA PHE A 151 -9.45 -16.41 -3.03
C PHE A 151 -10.04 -15.78 -1.76
N ALA A 152 -9.72 -16.33 -0.59
CA ALA A 152 -10.21 -15.81 0.69
C ALA A 152 -9.68 -14.39 0.96
N GLU A 153 -8.39 -14.16 0.74
CA GLU A 153 -7.76 -12.85 0.90
C GLU A 153 -8.38 -11.82 -0.05
N LYS A 154 -8.51 -12.14 -1.34
CA LYS A 154 -9.11 -11.26 -2.34
C LYS A 154 -10.55 -10.91 -2.00
N THR A 155 -11.37 -11.89 -1.64
CA THR A 155 -12.80 -11.69 -1.35
C THR A 155 -13.00 -10.77 -0.13
N ILE A 156 -12.21 -10.95 0.92
CA ILE A 156 -12.24 -10.07 2.10
C ILE A 156 -11.70 -8.67 1.77
N PHE A 157 -10.66 -8.59 0.93
CA PHE A 157 -10.05 -7.32 0.53
C PHE A 157 -11.02 -6.45 -0.27
N GLU A 158 -11.76 -7.00 -1.23
CA GLU A 158 -12.74 -6.27 -2.04
C GLU A 158 -13.85 -5.61 -1.19
N ILE A 159 -14.19 -6.21 -0.04
CA ILE A 159 -15.15 -5.62 0.91
C ILE A 159 -14.52 -4.43 1.66
N SER A 160 -13.24 -4.54 2.01
CA SER A 160 -12.48 -3.49 2.71
C SER A 160 -12.24 -2.27 1.81
N GLU A 161 -11.95 -2.46 0.53
CA GLU A 161 -11.69 -1.37 -0.41
C GLU A 161 -12.91 -0.45 -0.62
N ARG A 162 -14.14 -1.01 -0.56
CA ARG A 162 -15.39 -0.24 -0.59
C ARG A 162 -15.54 0.74 0.58
N SER A 163 -14.74 0.63 1.64
CA SER A 163 -14.78 1.54 2.79
C SER A 163 -13.97 2.83 2.59
N ILE A 164 -13.03 2.86 1.62
CA ILE A 164 -12.04 3.95 1.46
C ILE A 164 -12.28 4.68 0.14
N GLN A 165 -13.28 5.57 0.09
CA GLN A 165 -13.30 6.64 -0.91
C GLN A 165 -12.85 7.92 -0.21
N GLN A 166 -11.70 8.46 -0.61
CA GLN A 166 -11.24 9.77 -0.13
C GLN A 166 -12.15 10.85 -0.72
N ALA A 167 -12.80 11.63 0.15
CA ALA A 167 -13.54 12.82 -0.25
C ALA A 167 -12.57 13.94 -0.71
N PHE A 168 -13.03 14.82 -1.60
CA PHE A 168 -12.29 16.03 -1.94
C PHE A 168 -11.98 16.83 -0.66
N SER A 169 -10.72 17.19 -0.48
CA SER A 169 -10.29 18.10 0.60
C SER A 169 -10.24 19.52 0.06
N HIS A 170 -10.87 20.47 0.77
CA HIS A 170 -10.80 21.88 0.38
C HIS A 170 -9.37 22.41 0.61
N VAL A 171 -8.79 23.12 -0.37
CA VAL A 171 -7.39 23.59 -0.32
C VAL A 171 -7.07 24.36 0.96
N ARG A 172 -8.00 25.21 1.44
CA ARG A 172 -7.87 25.94 2.72
C ARG A 172 -7.51 25.06 3.91
N ASP A 173 -8.04 23.84 3.97
CA ASP A 173 -7.82 22.95 5.11
C ASP A 173 -6.43 22.31 5.04
N VAL A 174 -5.98 21.96 3.83
CA VAL A 174 -4.62 21.45 3.54
C VAL A 174 -3.54 22.52 3.75
N VAL A 175 -3.84 23.78 3.40
CA VAL A 175 -2.90 24.91 3.54
C VAL A 175 -2.51 25.13 4.99
N LYS A 176 -3.45 25.03 5.94
CA LYS A 176 -3.14 25.19 7.37
C LYS A 176 -2.13 24.17 7.88
N GLU A 177 -2.25 22.92 7.45
CA GLU A 177 -1.31 21.85 7.80
C GLU A 177 0.04 22.02 7.11
N SER A 178 0.02 22.49 5.86
CA SER A 178 1.22 22.79 5.09
C SER A 178 2.04 23.92 5.73
N ILE A 179 1.38 25.00 6.19
CA ILE A 179 2.05 26.12 6.88
C ILE A 179 2.71 25.64 8.17
N LYS A 180 2.04 24.84 9.00
CA LYS A 180 2.64 24.26 10.22
C LYS A 180 3.89 23.44 9.91
N THR A 181 3.86 22.69 8.81
CA THR A 181 5.02 21.91 8.36
C THR A 181 6.18 22.85 7.97
N ILE A 182 5.90 23.93 7.25
CA ILE A 182 6.90 24.94 6.87
C ILE A 182 7.48 25.65 8.09
N GLU A 183 6.65 26.03 9.07
CA GLU A 183 7.09 26.65 10.33
C GLU A 183 8.06 25.72 11.07
N HIS A 184 7.70 24.44 11.21
CA HIS A 184 8.57 23.43 11.84
C HIS A 184 9.90 23.27 11.10
N LEU A 185 9.90 23.33 9.76
CA LEU A 185 11.14 23.28 8.97
C LEU A 185 11.99 24.54 9.14
N TYR A 186 11.36 25.72 9.23
CA TYR A 186 12.04 27.00 9.45
C TYR A 186 12.73 27.05 10.82
N GLU A 187 12.05 26.59 11.87
CA GLU A 187 12.57 26.56 13.24
C GLU A 187 13.74 25.58 13.39
N ASN A 188 13.62 24.38 12.80
CA ASN A 188 14.60 23.32 13.00
C ASN A 188 15.85 23.41 12.11
N ARG A 189 15.89 24.33 11.13
CA ARG A 189 17.01 24.55 10.18
C ARG A 189 17.70 23.27 9.70
N SER A 190 16.93 22.19 9.52
CA SER A 190 17.46 20.90 9.08
C SER A 190 17.42 20.86 7.55
N ALA A 191 18.55 20.57 6.93
CA ALA A 191 18.62 20.34 5.48
C ALA A 191 17.89 19.06 5.03
N VAL A 192 17.45 18.23 5.98
CA VAL A 192 16.78 16.95 5.74
C VAL A 192 15.35 17.04 6.26
N THR A 193 14.38 17.02 5.34
CA THR A 193 12.94 17.07 5.62
C THR A 193 12.31 15.67 5.67
N GLY A 194 12.92 14.69 4.99
CA GLY A 194 12.52 13.30 4.98
C GLY A 194 13.33 12.43 5.95
N VAL A 195 13.26 11.11 5.76
CA VAL A 195 14.11 10.15 6.47
C VAL A 195 15.55 10.28 5.98
N SER A 196 16.50 10.48 6.89
CA SER A 196 17.92 10.61 6.54
C SER A 196 18.44 9.34 5.87
N THR A 197 19.22 9.50 4.80
CA THR A 197 19.95 8.41 4.15
C THR A 197 21.26 8.04 4.87
N GLY A 198 21.71 8.87 5.83
CA GLY A 198 23.05 8.82 6.42
C GLY A 198 24.18 9.34 5.51
N TYR A 199 23.88 9.67 4.24
CA TYR A 199 24.84 10.23 3.29
C TYR A 199 24.56 11.72 3.06
N LYS A 200 25.46 12.60 3.53
CA LYS A 200 25.27 14.07 3.47
C LYS A 200 25.00 14.59 2.06
N GLU A 201 25.80 14.19 1.08
CA GLU A 201 25.63 14.65 -0.30
C GLU A 201 24.35 14.10 -0.96
N LEU A 202 23.93 12.89 -0.59
CA LEU A 202 22.65 12.35 -1.07
C LEU A 202 21.47 13.11 -0.46
N ASN A 203 21.50 13.31 0.86
CA ASN A 203 20.52 14.12 1.57
C ASN A 203 20.46 15.56 1.06
N ARG A 204 21.58 16.13 0.58
CA ARG A 204 21.59 17.47 -0.01
C ARG A 204 20.77 17.55 -1.31
N ILE A 205 20.77 16.47 -2.11
CA ILE A 205 20.00 16.42 -3.36
C ILE A 205 18.55 16.03 -3.10
N THR A 206 18.31 15.06 -2.22
CA THR A 206 16.98 14.48 -1.99
C THR A 206 16.18 15.19 -0.88
N ALA A 207 16.84 16.01 -0.06
CA ALA A 207 16.33 16.47 1.23
C ALA A 207 15.92 15.30 2.17
N GLY A 208 16.52 14.12 1.99
CA GLY A 208 16.11 12.87 2.64
C GLY A 208 15.06 12.10 1.84
N LEU A 209 14.70 10.92 2.31
CA LEU A 209 13.67 10.08 1.71
C LEU A 209 12.29 10.58 2.14
N GLN A 210 11.54 11.16 1.20
CA GLN A 210 10.27 11.81 1.52
C GLN A 210 9.16 10.79 1.78
N ARG A 211 8.24 11.13 2.69
CA ARG A 211 7.05 10.32 2.96
C ARG A 211 6.19 10.22 1.71
N SER A 212 5.55 9.06 1.53
CA SER A 212 4.69 8.76 0.38
C SER A 212 5.40 8.61 -0.97
N ASP A 213 6.73 8.72 -1.02
CA ASP A 213 7.50 8.50 -2.23
C ASP A 213 7.81 7.01 -2.46
N LEU A 214 7.75 6.61 -3.73
CA LEU A 214 8.32 5.37 -4.25
C LEU A 214 9.69 5.70 -4.84
N ILE A 215 10.73 5.15 -4.22
CA ILE A 215 12.13 5.32 -4.60
C ILE A 215 12.62 4.02 -5.25
N ILE A 216 13.01 4.09 -6.52
CA ILE A 216 13.59 2.96 -7.23
C ILE A 216 15.10 3.08 -7.18
N VAL A 217 15.77 2.02 -6.72
CA VAL A 217 17.22 1.90 -6.78
C VAL A 217 17.58 0.77 -7.74
N ALA A 218 18.18 1.11 -8.86
CA ALA A 218 18.44 0.18 -9.94
C ALA A 218 19.93 0.06 -10.28
N GLY A 219 20.31 -1.07 -10.86
CA GLY A 219 21.69 -1.38 -11.17
C GLY A 219 21.88 -2.80 -11.66
N ARG A 220 23.01 -3.06 -12.33
CA ARG A 220 23.37 -4.42 -12.78
C ARG A 220 23.71 -5.32 -11.58
N PRO A 221 23.72 -6.66 -11.76
CA PRO A 221 24.23 -7.59 -10.75
C PRO A 221 25.61 -7.16 -10.25
N SER A 222 25.90 -7.43 -8.97
CA SER A 222 27.18 -7.12 -8.32
C SER A 222 27.56 -5.63 -8.21
N MET A 223 26.72 -4.69 -8.67
CA MET A 223 26.96 -3.25 -8.51
C MET A 223 26.80 -2.73 -7.08
N GLY A 224 26.24 -3.54 -6.17
CA GLY A 224 26.08 -3.15 -4.76
C GLY A 224 24.69 -2.63 -4.38
N LYS A 225 23.63 -2.94 -5.15
CA LYS A 225 22.24 -2.56 -4.85
C LYS A 225 21.81 -2.91 -3.42
N THR A 226 21.86 -4.19 -3.07
CA THR A 226 21.50 -4.66 -1.73
C THR A 226 22.38 -4.00 -0.67
N ALA A 227 23.70 -3.90 -0.90
CA ALA A 227 24.61 -3.24 0.04
C ALA A 227 24.16 -1.79 0.30
N PHE A 228 23.94 -1.00 -0.74
CA PHE A 228 23.46 0.37 -0.61
C PHE A 228 22.12 0.46 0.12
N ALA A 229 21.14 -0.38 -0.25
CA ALA A 229 19.82 -0.43 0.37
C ALA A 229 19.88 -0.78 1.87
N LEU A 230 20.70 -1.76 2.25
CA LEU A 230 20.90 -2.12 3.64
C LEU A 230 21.56 -1.00 4.43
N ASN A 231 22.56 -0.30 3.86
CA ASN A 231 23.18 0.84 4.53
C ASN A 231 22.17 1.98 4.74
N LEU A 232 21.31 2.27 3.76
CA LEU A 232 20.20 3.22 3.93
C LEU A 232 19.24 2.78 5.06
N ALA A 233 18.84 1.51 5.06
CA ALA A 233 17.94 0.95 6.06
C ALA A 233 18.52 1.01 7.48
N THR A 234 19.79 0.61 7.64
CA THR A 234 20.51 0.62 8.92
C THR A 234 20.72 2.05 9.41
N ASN A 235 21.17 2.98 8.55
CA ASN A 235 21.33 4.38 8.94
C ASN A 235 20.00 5.00 9.37
N ALA A 236 18.92 4.76 8.60
CA ALA A 236 17.59 5.25 8.95
C ALA A 236 17.13 4.70 10.32
N ALA A 237 17.22 3.39 10.54
CA ALA A 237 16.81 2.77 11.79
C ALA A 237 17.60 3.28 13.01
N ILE A 238 18.91 3.49 12.87
CA ILE A 238 19.78 3.95 13.96
C ILE A 238 19.61 5.45 14.21
N GLU A 239 19.60 6.29 13.17
CA GLU A 239 19.54 7.75 13.29
C GLU A 239 18.16 8.24 13.72
N THR A 240 17.09 7.74 13.09
CA THR A 240 15.73 8.25 13.34
C THR A 240 15.00 7.51 14.45
N LYS A 241 15.48 6.33 14.84
CA LYS A 241 14.80 5.40 15.77
C LYS A 241 13.37 5.03 15.35
N GLN A 242 13.02 5.25 14.08
CA GLN A 242 11.76 4.80 13.50
C GLN A 242 11.92 3.38 12.97
N ALA A 243 10.84 2.61 13.01
CA ALA A 243 10.86 1.23 12.52
C ALA A 243 11.15 1.18 11.01
N VAL A 244 11.99 0.25 10.60
CA VAL A 244 12.34 0.00 9.19
C VAL A 244 12.00 -1.44 8.86
N ALA A 245 11.18 -1.63 7.81
CA ALA A 245 10.83 -2.95 7.29
C ALA A 245 11.68 -3.28 6.07
N VAL A 246 12.30 -4.46 6.04
CA VAL A 246 13.10 -4.96 4.92
C VAL A 246 12.51 -6.28 4.44
N PHE A 247 12.01 -6.29 3.20
CA PHE A 247 11.52 -7.48 2.53
C PHE A 247 12.60 -7.99 1.57
N SER A 248 13.08 -9.20 1.80
CA SER A 248 14.17 -9.82 1.06
C SER A 248 13.68 -11.06 0.35
N LEU A 249 13.51 -10.95 -0.95
CA LEU A 249 12.97 -12.01 -1.80
C LEU A 249 14.08 -12.90 -2.39
N GLU A 250 15.33 -12.42 -2.38
CA GLU A 250 16.50 -13.15 -2.92
C GLU A 250 17.38 -13.76 -1.83
N MET A 251 17.57 -13.06 -0.71
CA MET A 251 18.52 -13.44 0.35
C MET A 251 17.82 -13.80 1.65
N SER A 252 18.39 -14.72 2.44
CA SER A 252 17.87 -15.02 3.78
C SER A 252 18.16 -13.89 4.77
N LYS A 253 17.34 -13.78 5.82
CA LYS A 253 17.54 -12.79 6.88
C LYS A 253 18.91 -12.90 7.55
N GLU A 254 19.45 -14.11 7.73
CA GLU A 254 20.78 -14.33 8.31
C GLU A 254 21.88 -13.74 7.42
N GLN A 255 21.77 -13.91 6.10
CA GLN A 255 22.74 -13.34 5.15
C GLN A 255 22.70 -11.81 5.15
N LEU A 256 21.52 -11.20 5.27
CA LEU A 256 21.38 -9.75 5.39
C LEU A 256 21.96 -9.22 6.70
N VAL A 257 21.62 -9.85 7.83
CA VAL A 257 22.15 -9.46 9.15
C VAL A 257 23.68 -9.60 9.17
N GLN A 258 24.23 -10.67 8.59
CA GLN A 258 25.67 -10.84 8.47
C GLN A 258 26.34 -9.69 7.71
N ARG A 259 25.73 -9.21 6.62
CA ARG A 259 26.21 -8.04 5.86
C ARG A 259 26.14 -6.75 6.66
N MET A 260 25.03 -6.52 7.37
CA MET A 260 24.88 -5.35 8.26
C MET A 260 25.96 -5.34 9.35
N LEU A 261 26.22 -6.50 9.98
CA LEU A 261 27.28 -6.66 10.98
C LEU A 261 28.66 -6.36 10.39
N CYS A 262 28.97 -6.87 9.20
CA CYS A 262 30.25 -6.58 8.53
C CYS A 262 30.41 -5.08 8.22
N SER A 263 29.35 -4.46 7.70
CA SER A 263 29.33 -3.03 7.37
C SER A 263 29.53 -2.16 8.61
N GLU A 264 28.84 -2.48 9.71
CA GLU A 264 28.88 -1.67 10.92
C GLU A 264 30.17 -1.91 11.74
N ALA A 265 30.62 -3.17 11.86
CA ALA A 265 31.87 -3.50 12.54
C ALA A 265 33.13 -3.13 11.71
N ARG A 266 32.96 -2.84 10.41
CA ARG A 266 34.05 -2.70 9.42
C ARG A 266 34.98 -3.91 9.44
N VAL A 267 34.36 -5.09 9.40
CA VAL A 267 35.04 -6.39 9.39
C VAL A 267 34.82 -7.04 8.03
N ASP A 268 35.90 -7.59 7.48
CA ASP A 268 35.90 -8.21 6.16
C ASP A 268 34.95 -9.42 6.13
N SER A 269 33.99 -9.38 5.21
CA SER A 269 32.97 -10.41 5.03
C SER A 269 33.54 -11.79 4.65
N SER A 270 34.71 -11.84 4.00
CA SER A 270 35.41 -13.09 3.70
C SER A 270 35.99 -13.72 4.96
N LYS A 271 36.57 -12.91 5.87
CA LYS A 271 37.10 -13.38 7.15
C LYS A 271 35.99 -13.90 8.06
N LEU A 272 34.85 -13.19 8.10
CA LEU A 272 33.69 -13.63 8.86
C LEU A 272 33.15 -14.97 8.34
N ARG A 273 33.02 -15.14 7.02
CA ARG A 273 32.59 -16.42 6.41
C ARG A 273 33.58 -17.56 6.63
N GLY A 274 34.88 -17.27 6.59
CA GLY A 274 35.93 -18.27 6.82
C GLY A 274 36.22 -18.57 8.29
N GLY A 275 35.63 -17.82 9.23
CA GLY A 275 35.93 -17.95 10.67
C GLY A 275 37.30 -17.41 11.10
N PHE A 276 38.03 -16.75 10.21
CA PHE A 276 39.39 -16.25 10.46
C PHE A 276 39.38 -14.84 11.09
N LEU A 277 38.72 -14.70 12.23
CA LEU A 277 38.58 -13.43 12.94
C LEU A 277 39.71 -13.23 13.95
N LYS A 278 40.29 -12.02 13.99
CA LYS A 278 41.20 -11.62 15.06
C LYS A 278 40.39 -11.22 16.30
N GLN A 279 41.03 -11.23 17.47
CA GLN A 279 40.37 -10.82 18.72
C GLN A 279 39.76 -9.40 18.63
N GLY A 280 40.44 -8.47 17.96
CA GLY A 280 39.91 -7.11 17.73
C GLY A 280 38.74 -7.06 16.74
N ASP A 281 38.59 -8.04 15.84
CA ASP A 281 37.41 -8.15 14.97
C ASP A 281 36.19 -8.58 15.78
N TRP A 282 36.39 -9.51 16.72
CA TRP A 282 35.34 -10.00 17.61
C TRP A 282 34.77 -8.88 18.49
N THR A 283 35.63 -8.05 19.08
CA THR A 283 35.19 -6.89 19.88
C THR A 283 34.34 -5.92 19.05
N ARG A 284 34.72 -5.65 17.80
CA ARG A 284 33.96 -4.76 16.91
C ARG A 284 32.61 -5.37 16.49
N LEU A 285 32.58 -6.68 16.22
CA LEU A 285 31.35 -7.40 15.91
C LEU A 285 30.37 -7.43 17.07
N ILE A 286 30.84 -7.66 18.30
CA ILE A 286 29.98 -7.62 19.50
C ILE A 286 29.36 -6.24 19.67
N LYS A 287 30.16 -5.17 19.50
CA LYS A 287 29.64 -3.80 19.58
C LYS A 287 28.57 -3.55 18.51
N ALA A 288 28.86 -3.86 17.25
CA ALA A 288 27.91 -3.71 16.15
C ALA A 288 26.63 -4.54 16.36
N ALA A 289 26.74 -5.75 16.93
CA ALA A 289 25.59 -6.57 17.28
C ALA A 289 24.73 -5.93 18.38
N GLY A 290 25.36 -5.28 19.37
CA GLY A 290 24.65 -4.50 20.39
C GLY A 290 23.87 -3.34 19.77
N ASP A 291 24.51 -2.56 18.88
CA ASP A 291 23.89 -1.42 18.21
C ASP A 291 22.72 -1.87 17.29
N LEU A 292 22.93 -2.91 16.48
CA LEU A 292 21.89 -3.47 15.61
C LEU A 292 20.73 -4.12 16.36
N SER A 293 21.00 -4.76 17.50
CA SER A 293 19.95 -5.38 18.33
C SER A 293 18.98 -4.36 18.93
N GLN A 294 19.39 -3.11 19.10
CA GLN A 294 18.54 -2.02 19.60
C GLN A 294 17.87 -1.24 18.47
N ALA A 295 18.36 -1.37 17.23
CA ALA A 295 17.76 -0.72 16.09
C ALA A 295 16.40 -1.34 15.76
N PRO A 296 15.35 -0.54 15.50
CA PRO A 296 14.01 -1.03 15.18
C PRO A 296 13.94 -1.52 13.71
N LEU A 297 14.72 -2.54 13.38
CA LEU A 297 14.85 -3.11 12.04
C LEU A 297 14.16 -4.48 11.97
N TYR A 298 13.22 -4.63 11.04
CA TYR A 298 12.38 -5.82 10.89
C TYR A 298 12.60 -6.43 9.52
N ILE A 299 13.02 -7.70 9.46
CA ILE A 299 13.33 -8.39 8.21
C ILE A 299 12.30 -9.49 7.96
N ASP A 300 11.83 -9.57 6.73
CA ASP A 300 10.99 -10.63 6.22
C ASP A 300 11.63 -11.22 4.96
N ASP A 301 12.00 -12.49 5.00
CA ASP A 301 12.62 -13.23 3.90
C ASP A 301 11.68 -14.24 3.24
N THR A 302 10.36 -14.01 3.33
CA THR A 302 9.37 -14.85 2.64
C THR A 302 9.57 -14.75 1.13
N PRO A 303 9.84 -15.87 0.42
CA PRO A 303 10.04 -15.85 -1.02
C PRO A 303 8.73 -15.56 -1.75
N ALA A 304 8.83 -14.92 -2.91
CA ALA A 304 7.69 -14.69 -3.82
C ALA A 304 6.48 -13.98 -3.20
N LEU A 305 6.71 -13.11 -2.21
CA LEU A 305 5.71 -12.32 -1.49
C LEU A 305 4.86 -11.45 -2.43
N SER A 306 3.55 -11.44 -2.25
CA SER A 306 2.65 -10.54 -2.96
C SER A 306 2.66 -9.14 -2.34
N VAL A 307 2.28 -8.11 -3.12
CA VAL A 307 2.17 -6.73 -2.60
C VAL A 307 1.08 -6.64 -1.52
N LEU A 308 0.04 -7.47 -1.60
CA LEU A 308 -1.06 -7.51 -0.63
C LEU A 308 -0.59 -8.03 0.72
N GLU A 309 0.11 -9.17 0.75
CA GLU A 309 0.69 -9.74 1.96
C GLU A 309 1.68 -8.77 2.60
N MET A 310 2.54 -8.16 1.79
CA MET A 310 3.50 -7.14 2.23
C MET A 310 2.76 -5.95 2.87
N ARG A 311 1.70 -5.45 2.22
CA ARG A 311 0.86 -4.35 2.74
C ARG A 311 0.26 -4.71 4.10
N ALA A 312 -0.27 -5.93 4.26
CA ALA A 312 -0.84 -6.39 5.53
C ALA A 312 0.22 -6.42 6.66
N LYS A 313 1.41 -6.93 6.36
CA LYS A 313 2.55 -6.94 7.30
C LYS A 313 2.98 -5.53 7.70
N CYS A 314 3.10 -4.61 6.73
CA CYS A 314 3.44 -3.21 6.99
C CYS A 314 2.38 -2.48 7.83
N ARG A 315 1.07 -2.70 7.57
CA ARG A 315 -0.01 -2.14 8.38
C ARG A 315 0.06 -2.61 9.83
N ARG A 316 0.31 -3.90 10.06
CA ARG A 316 0.48 -4.46 11.42
C ARG A 316 1.67 -3.82 12.12
N LEU A 317 2.83 -3.75 11.47
CA LEU A 317 4.02 -3.13 12.04
C LEU A 317 3.80 -1.63 12.35
N LYS A 318 3.16 -0.87 11.46
CA LYS A 318 2.83 0.55 11.67
C LYS A 318 1.86 0.78 12.84
N LYS A 319 0.98 -0.18 13.12
CA LYS A 319 0.07 -0.11 14.29
C LYS A 319 0.83 -0.31 15.61
N GLU A 320 1.86 -1.14 15.59
CA GLU A 320 2.67 -1.46 16.78
C GLU A 320 3.81 -0.46 17.01
N ARG A 321 4.33 0.14 15.93
CA ARG A 321 5.54 0.97 15.91
C ARG A 321 5.42 2.10 14.89
N GLU A 322 6.15 3.19 15.09
CA GLU A 322 6.26 4.24 14.08
C GLU A 322 7.12 3.77 12.91
N LEU A 323 6.48 3.18 11.89
CA LEU A 323 7.13 2.76 10.65
C LEU A 323 7.60 3.99 9.87
N GLY A 324 8.91 4.08 9.61
CA GLY A 324 9.56 5.20 8.92
C GLY A 324 10.09 4.87 7.54
N LEU A 325 10.42 3.61 7.23
CA LEU A 325 10.94 3.21 5.92
C LEU A 325 10.57 1.76 5.58
N ILE A 326 10.27 1.51 4.31
CA ILE A 326 10.08 0.17 3.77
C ILE A 326 11.12 -0.06 2.66
N VAL A 327 11.79 -1.21 2.66
CA VAL A 327 12.76 -1.63 1.63
C VAL A 327 12.34 -2.97 1.06
N VAL A 328 12.38 -3.11 -0.27
CA VAL A 328 12.05 -4.34 -0.99
C VAL A 328 13.20 -4.74 -1.92
N ASP A 329 13.82 -5.90 -1.68
CA ASP A 329 14.92 -6.46 -2.48
C ASP A 329 14.49 -7.80 -3.11
N TYR A 330 14.08 -7.86 -4.38
CA TYR A 330 13.88 -6.80 -5.37
C TYR A 330 12.55 -6.99 -6.10
N LEU A 331 12.03 -5.93 -6.71
CA LEU A 331 10.66 -5.84 -7.23
C LEU A 331 10.32 -6.98 -8.20
N GLN A 332 11.27 -7.39 -9.04
CA GLN A 332 11.08 -8.46 -10.02
C GLN A 332 11.06 -9.88 -9.43
N LEU A 333 11.04 -10.07 -8.11
CA LEU A 333 10.74 -11.35 -7.48
C LEU A 333 9.37 -11.38 -6.79
N MET A 334 8.68 -10.26 -6.74
CA MET A 334 7.30 -10.21 -6.25
C MET A 334 6.36 -10.90 -7.25
N ARG A 335 5.27 -11.44 -6.72
CA ARG A 335 4.17 -12.00 -7.50
C ARG A 335 2.99 -11.04 -7.54
N SER A 336 2.29 -11.03 -8.67
CA SER A 336 0.93 -10.49 -8.80
C SER A 336 0.04 -11.55 -9.45
N ASP A 337 -1.25 -11.54 -9.11
CA ASP A 337 -2.25 -12.50 -9.60
C ASP A 337 -2.58 -12.32 -11.09
N VAL A 338 -2.04 -11.27 -11.72
CA VAL A 338 -2.28 -10.93 -13.13
C VAL A 338 -1.38 -11.78 -14.03
N THR A 339 -1.96 -12.77 -14.70
CA THR A 339 -1.27 -13.84 -15.44
C THR A 339 -0.99 -13.55 -16.92
N GLU A 340 -1.28 -12.34 -17.42
CA GLU A 340 -1.28 -12.09 -18.87
C GLU A 340 0.08 -11.65 -19.45
N SER A 341 0.94 -10.94 -18.70
CA SER A 341 2.32 -10.62 -19.14
C SER A 341 3.18 -10.10 -17.98
N ARG A 342 4.49 -10.39 -18.02
CA ARG A 342 5.44 -9.91 -17.00
C ARG A 342 5.52 -8.39 -16.91
N GLU A 343 5.43 -7.69 -18.04
CA GLU A 343 5.41 -6.21 -18.07
C GLU A 343 4.21 -5.62 -17.32
N ARG A 344 3.01 -6.19 -17.50
CA ARG A 344 1.83 -5.75 -16.73
C ARG A 344 1.95 -6.12 -15.26
N GLU A 345 2.46 -7.31 -14.95
CA GLU A 345 2.71 -7.75 -13.58
C GLU A 345 3.58 -6.73 -12.82
N ILE A 346 4.70 -6.32 -13.43
CA ILE A 346 5.58 -5.28 -12.88
C ILE A 346 4.88 -3.93 -12.77
N SER A 347 4.08 -3.57 -13.77
CA SER A 347 3.31 -2.32 -13.75
C SER A 347 2.34 -2.27 -12.56
N ASP A 348 1.64 -3.36 -12.32
CA ASP A 348 0.71 -3.49 -11.19
C ASP A 348 1.43 -3.49 -9.85
N ILE A 349 2.59 -4.16 -9.76
CA ILE A 349 3.44 -4.13 -8.57
C ILE A 349 3.91 -2.70 -8.29
N SER A 350 4.44 -1.99 -9.28
CA SER A 350 4.93 -0.61 -9.11
C SER A 350 3.82 0.34 -8.64
N ARG A 351 2.66 0.29 -9.27
CA ARG A 351 1.49 1.08 -8.90
C ARG A 351 1.00 0.74 -7.49
N SER A 352 1.01 -0.54 -7.13
CA SER A 352 0.60 -1.01 -5.79
C SER A 352 1.58 -0.60 -4.70
N LEU A 353 2.88 -0.56 -4.99
CA LEU A 353 3.91 -0.03 -4.08
C LEU A 353 3.78 1.48 -3.91
N LYS A 354 3.50 2.23 -4.98
CA LYS A 354 3.22 3.68 -4.87
C LYS A 354 1.95 3.96 -4.05
N ALA A 355 0.91 3.16 -4.25
CA ALA A 355 -0.31 3.24 -3.44
C ALA A 355 -0.01 2.94 -1.96
N LEU A 356 0.80 1.91 -1.67
CA LEU A 356 1.24 1.58 -0.32
C LEU A 356 2.01 2.74 0.33
N ALA A 357 2.96 3.35 -0.38
CA ALA A 357 3.74 4.48 0.11
C ALA A 357 2.82 5.62 0.54
N LYS A 358 1.85 5.99 -0.32
CA LYS A 358 0.84 7.03 -0.05
C LYS A 358 -0.07 6.68 1.12
N GLU A 359 -0.60 5.46 1.15
CA GLU A 359 -1.52 4.99 2.19
C GLU A 359 -0.85 5.00 3.57
N LEU A 360 0.39 4.51 3.63
CA LEU A 360 1.14 4.45 4.89
C LEU A 360 1.92 5.74 5.18
N HIS A 361 1.92 6.74 4.31
CA HIS A 361 2.74 7.95 4.47
C HIS A 361 4.21 7.65 4.81
N VAL A 362 4.79 6.65 4.14
CA VAL A 362 6.14 6.13 4.41
C VAL A 362 6.90 6.01 3.08
N PRO A 363 8.19 6.41 3.02
CA PRO A 363 9.02 6.14 1.86
C PRO A 363 9.16 4.63 1.61
N VAL A 364 9.00 4.22 0.36
CA VAL A 364 9.22 2.83 -0.07
C VAL A 364 10.40 2.80 -1.03
N ILE A 365 11.50 2.14 -0.64
CA ILE A 365 12.61 1.81 -1.54
C ILE A 365 12.34 0.45 -2.16
N ALA A 366 12.31 0.37 -3.48
CA ALA A 366 12.27 -0.90 -4.20
C ALA A 366 13.49 -1.05 -5.10
N LEU A 367 14.20 -2.16 -4.93
CA LEU A 367 15.34 -2.48 -5.77
C LEU A 367 14.86 -3.02 -7.11
N SER A 368 15.57 -2.65 -8.17
CA SER A 368 15.25 -3.08 -9.52
C SER A 368 16.50 -3.49 -10.29
N GLN A 369 16.38 -4.51 -11.12
CA GLN A 369 17.46 -4.91 -12.03
C GLN A 369 17.31 -4.24 -13.40
N LEU A 370 18.45 -3.88 -14.00
CA LEU A 370 18.51 -3.32 -15.35
C LEU A 370 18.59 -4.39 -16.44
N ASN A 371 18.11 -4.05 -17.63
CA ASN A 371 18.32 -4.83 -18.85
C ASN A 371 19.82 -5.00 -19.15
N ARG A 372 20.17 -6.08 -19.88
CA ARG A 372 21.57 -6.35 -20.25
C ARG A 372 22.11 -5.40 -21.33
N SER A 373 21.23 -4.72 -22.06
CA SER A 373 21.56 -3.77 -23.14
C SER A 373 22.47 -2.62 -22.70
N VAL A 374 22.47 -2.24 -21.42
CA VAL A 374 23.39 -1.23 -20.90
C VAL A 374 24.87 -1.61 -21.07
N GLU A 375 25.18 -2.92 -21.08
CA GLU A 375 26.55 -3.43 -21.18
C GLU A 375 27.13 -3.33 -22.60
N SER A 376 26.28 -3.26 -23.63
CA SER A 376 26.71 -3.13 -25.03
C SER A 376 26.98 -1.69 -25.47
N ARG A 377 26.65 -0.70 -24.64
CA ARG A 377 26.96 0.71 -24.92
C ARG A 377 28.41 1.04 -24.59
N THR A 378 28.94 2.06 -25.26
CA THR A 378 30.25 2.64 -24.95
C THR A 378 30.26 3.26 -23.56
N ASP A 379 29.27 4.08 -23.24
CA ASP A 379 29.01 4.51 -21.86
C ASP A 379 28.01 3.55 -21.20
N ARG A 380 28.51 2.83 -20.19
CA ARG A 380 27.76 1.82 -19.44
C ARG A 380 27.05 2.41 -18.22
N ARG A 381 27.05 3.74 -18.04
CA ARG A 381 26.21 4.40 -17.03
C ARG A 381 24.74 4.17 -17.34
N PRO A 382 23.92 3.68 -16.40
CA PRO A 382 22.50 3.45 -16.62
C PRO A 382 21.71 4.73 -16.88
N GLN A 383 20.63 4.57 -17.64
CA GLN A 383 19.65 5.60 -17.98
C GLN A 383 18.23 5.04 -17.75
N LEU A 384 17.21 5.91 -17.78
CA LEU A 384 15.81 5.52 -17.51
C LEU A 384 15.32 4.37 -18.41
N SER A 385 15.72 4.40 -19.69
CA SER A 385 15.39 3.36 -20.67
C SER A 385 15.96 1.97 -20.34
N ASP A 386 16.94 1.88 -19.44
CA ASP A 386 17.58 0.60 -19.06
C ASP A 386 16.82 -0.15 -17.97
N LEU A 387 15.83 0.48 -17.33
CA LEU A 387 14.94 -0.21 -16.41
C LEU A 387 14.28 -1.39 -17.15
N ARG A 388 14.31 -2.56 -16.54
CA ARG A 388 13.65 -3.72 -17.12
C ARG A 388 12.14 -3.50 -17.07
N GLU A 389 11.47 -3.69 -18.20
CA GLU A 389 10.00 -3.61 -18.30
C GLU A 389 9.52 -2.19 -17.85
N SER A 390 10.21 -1.16 -18.39
CA SER A 390 10.44 0.19 -17.80
C SER A 390 9.27 1.16 -17.72
N GLY A 391 8.25 1.05 -18.58
CA GLY A 391 7.30 2.15 -18.78
C GLY A 391 6.55 2.57 -17.51
N ALA A 392 6.01 1.59 -16.78
CA ALA A 392 5.22 1.87 -15.58
C ALA A 392 6.09 2.23 -14.37
N ILE A 393 7.22 1.53 -14.16
CA ILE A 393 8.16 1.85 -13.08
C ILE A 393 8.63 3.30 -13.21
N GLU A 394 8.99 3.71 -14.43
CA GLU A 394 9.43 5.07 -14.68
C GLU A 394 8.34 6.07 -14.33
N GLN A 395 7.09 5.82 -14.70
CA GLN A 395 5.98 6.75 -14.44
C GLN A 395 5.62 6.84 -12.95
N ASP A 396 5.52 5.70 -12.27
CA ASP A 396 5.02 5.58 -10.90
C ASP A 396 6.03 6.04 -9.84
N ALA A 397 7.33 5.85 -10.10
CA ALA A 397 8.38 6.27 -9.17
C ALA A 397 8.47 7.79 -9.04
N ASP A 398 8.75 8.27 -7.83
CA ASP A 398 9.04 9.68 -7.55
C ASP A 398 10.52 9.98 -7.68
N VAL A 399 11.36 9.02 -7.28
CA VAL A 399 12.83 9.08 -7.39
C VAL A 399 13.35 7.79 -8.04
N ILE A 400 14.25 7.93 -9.01
CA ILE A 400 14.97 6.80 -9.61
C ILE A 400 16.46 7.08 -9.49
N ALA A 401 17.14 6.23 -8.73
CA ALA A 401 18.59 6.25 -8.56
C ALA A 401 19.22 5.00 -9.19
N PHE A 402 20.31 5.20 -9.93
CA PHE A 402 21.11 4.12 -10.50
C PHE A 402 22.44 4.00 -9.79
N ILE A 403 22.89 2.76 -9.58
CA ILE A 403 24.22 2.48 -9.05
C ILE A 403 25.13 2.07 -10.19
N TYR A 404 26.24 2.78 -10.33
CA TYR A 404 27.30 2.48 -11.29
C TYR A 404 28.67 2.46 -10.62
N ARG A 405 29.47 1.45 -10.94
CA ARG A 405 30.85 1.29 -10.47
C ARG A 405 31.73 1.00 -11.66
N ASP A 406 32.56 1.96 -12.06
CA ASP A 406 33.41 1.85 -13.24
C ASP A 406 34.40 0.69 -13.12
N GLU A 407 34.93 0.45 -11.91
CA GLU A 407 35.90 -0.61 -11.62
C GLU A 407 35.40 -2.04 -11.93
N VAL A 408 34.08 -2.26 -11.98
CA VAL A 408 33.49 -3.56 -12.33
C VAL A 408 33.68 -3.86 -13.82
N TYR A 409 33.72 -2.82 -14.65
CA TYR A 409 33.90 -2.93 -16.10
C TYR A 409 35.34 -2.66 -16.53
N ASN A 410 36.04 -1.76 -15.83
CA ASN A 410 37.35 -1.23 -16.18
C ASN A 410 38.33 -1.44 -15.02
N LYS A 411 39.14 -2.52 -15.09
CA LYS A 411 40.07 -2.90 -13.99
C LYS A 411 41.16 -1.88 -13.70
N ASP A 412 41.50 -1.03 -14.67
CA ASP A 412 42.56 -0.02 -14.58
C ASP A 412 42.01 1.40 -14.37
N THR A 413 40.71 1.53 -14.06
CA THR A 413 40.10 2.84 -13.80
C THR A 413 40.81 3.60 -12.68
N PRO A 414 40.96 4.94 -12.80
CA PRO A 414 41.40 5.77 -11.68
C PRO A 414 40.36 5.88 -10.56
N GLU A 415 39.09 5.52 -10.80
CA GLU A 415 37.98 5.64 -9.84
C GLU A 415 37.73 4.34 -9.03
N LYS A 416 38.79 3.62 -8.67
CA LYS A 416 38.69 2.39 -7.86
C LYS A 416 38.02 2.65 -6.50
N GLY A 417 37.09 1.79 -6.13
CA GLY A 417 36.29 1.90 -4.93
C GLY A 417 35.33 3.09 -4.93
N VAL A 418 34.99 3.67 -6.08
CA VAL A 418 33.97 4.72 -6.20
C VAL A 418 32.69 4.13 -6.77
N ALA A 419 31.56 4.40 -6.11
CA ALA A 419 30.22 4.14 -6.60
C ALA A 419 29.53 5.46 -6.92
N GLU A 420 29.07 5.58 -8.16
CA GLU A 420 28.19 6.66 -8.58
C GLU A 420 26.74 6.29 -8.28
N ILE A 421 26.06 7.14 -7.53
CA ILE A 421 24.62 7.12 -7.32
C ILE A 421 24.03 8.19 -8.23
N ILE A 422 23.53 7.78 -9.39
CA ILE A 422 23.00 8.64 -10.44
C ILE A 422 21.50 8.80 -10.22
N ILE A 423 21.06 9.94 -9.74
CA ILE A 423 19.64 10.29 -9.60
C ILE A 423 19.14 10.70 -10.98
N GLY A 424 18.59 9.75 -11.73
CA GLY A 424 18.10 9.93 -13.08
C GLY A 424 16.69 10.54 -13.14
N LYS A 425 15.91 10.40 -12.07
CA LYS A 425 14.60 11.04 -11.92
C LYS A 425 14.39 11.50 -10.48
N GLN A 426 13.85 12.69 -10.29
CA GLN A 426 13.36 13.18 -9.01
C GLN A 426 12.21 14.16 -9.25
N ARG A 427 11.00 13.86 -8.74
CA ARG A 427 9.82 14.72 -8.94
C ARG A 427 9.90 16.05 -8.17
N ASN A 428 10.46 16.02 -6.97
CA ASN A 428 10.40 17.11 -5.99
C ASN A 428 11.76 17.81 -5.77
N GLY A 429 12.70 17.70 -6.72
CA GLY A 429 14.01 18.31 -6.61
C GLY A 429 14.94 17.96 -7.78
N PRO A 430 16.23 18.34 -7.69
CA PRO A 430 17.15 18.22 -8.81
C PRO A 430 17.57 16.77 -9.07
N ILE A 431 17.90 16.49 -10.33
CA ILE A 431 18.66 15.31 -10.73
C ILE A 431 20.16 15.56 -10.54
N GLY A 432 20.96 14.50 -10.49
CA GLY A 432 22.41 14.63 -10.36
C GLY A 432 23.11 13.35 -9.99
N THR A 433 24.43 13.38 -9.91
CA THR A 433 25.25 12.22 -9.55
C THR A 433 25.99 12.50 -8.24
N VAL A 434 25.84 11.59 -7.28
CA VAL A 434 26.60 11.59 -6.03
C VAL A 434 27.67 10.51 -6.13
N LYS A 435 28.93 10.87 -5.82
CA LYS A 435 30.02 9.90 -5.71
C LYS A 435 30.18 9.47 -4.26
N LEU A 436 30.03 8.18 -4.01
CA LEU A 436 30.27 7.55 -2.72
C LEU A 436 31.48 6.64 -2.81
N LYS A 437 32.16 6.42 -1.68
CA LYS A 437 33.21 5.41 -1.59
C LYS A 437 32.57 4.07 -1.22
N PHE A 438 32.92 3.04 -1.99
CA PHE A 438 32.45 1.66 -1.79
C PHE A 438 33.60 0.79 -1.28
N PHE A 439 33.42 0.22 -0.10
CA PHE A 439 34.36 -0.72 0.53
C PHE A 439 33.83 -2.15 0.33
N HIS A 440 34.39 -2.85 -0.66
CA HIS A 440 33.92 -4.19 -1.04
C HIS A 440 34.08 -5.21 0.10
N GLU A 441 35.09 -5.04 0.95
CA GLU A 441 35.37 -5.91 2.09
C GLU A 441 34.23 -5.89 3.11
N PHE A 442 33.61 -4.72 3.29
CA PHE A 442 32.60 -4.46 4.33
C PHE A 442 31.18 -4.35 3.76
N THR A 443 31.02 -4.33 2.43
CA THR A 443 29.75 -4.06 1.76
C THR A 443 29.14 -2.70 2.18
N ARG A 444 29.97 -1.65 2.23
CA ARG A 444 29.62 -0.30 2.73
C ARG A 444 29.91 0.81 1.74
#